data_AF-A0AAX3B9I5-F1
#
_entry.id   AF-A0AAX3B9I5-F1
#
_cell.length_a   1.000
_cell.length_b   1.000
_cell.length_c   1.000
_cell.angle_alpha   90.00
_cell.angle_beta   90.00
_cell.angle_gamma   90.00
#
_symmetry.space_group_name_H-M   'P 1'
#
loop_
_entity.id
_entity.type
_entity.pdbx_description
1 polymer ?
#
loop_
_entity_poly.entity_id
_entity_poly.type
_entity_poly.pdbx_seq_one_letter_code
_entity_poly.pdbx_strand_id
1 'polypeptide(L)'
;MKKLKLSSLERIVFLSCLSSLSLVLDLIFKKLFTSYYILRFFNSIIWLDGFKLIPLFFIPLFNRHYFWSFISVSFVEIIAFCFRGTIYPYNPLLTLFYGLCLGILPIFLFSKYFDSFLSVYWRITLICCLYFITYILLNLFCLDYIFYNKNYDYLSNFSVYNKFLKRFVSPWIYIRFLSVFFFSGFLTYIYLTIYRQFLSFYFMNHTKI
;
A
#
# COMPACT_ATOMS: atom_id res chain seq x y z
N MET A 1 -21.94 12.70 -7.57
CA MET A 1 -20.65 13.33 -7.19
C MET A 1 -20.30 14.39 -8.24
N LYS A 2 -20.36 15.70 -7.92
CA LYS A 2 -19.94 16.75 -8.87
C LYS A 2 -18.43 16.66 -9.06
N LYS A 3 -18.00 16.64 -10.32
CA LYS A 3 -16.60 16.42 -10.72
C LYS A 3 -15.76 17.62 -10.32
N LEU A 4 -14.73 17.44 -9.49
CA LEU A 4 -13.60 18.37 -9.47
C LEU A 4 -12.96 18.31 -10.86
N LYS A 5 -13.25 19.31 -11.69
CA LYS A 5 -12.63 19.43 -13.02
C LYS A 5 -11.22 19.98 -12.84
N LEU A 6 -10.32 19.13 -12.35
CA LEU A 6 -8.89 19.40 -12.39
C LEU A 6 -8.40 19.24 -13.84
N SER A 7 -7.55 20.14 -14.28
CA SER A 7 -6.78 20.05 -15.52
C SER A 7 -5.85 18.83 -15.49
N SER A 8 -5.35 18.40 -16.64
CA SER A 8 -4.38 17.30 -16.74
C SER A 8 -3.12 17.58 -15.93
N LEU A 9 -2.65 18.83 -15.94
CA LEU A 9 -1.43 19.26 -15.28
C LEU A 9 -1.58 19.23 -13.75
N GLU A 10 -2.68 19.77 -13.22
CA GLU A 10 -2.98 19.71 -11.77
C GLU A 10 -3.05 18.26 -11.27
N ARG A 11 -3.64 17.35 -12.05
CA ARG A 11 -3.71 15.93 -11.67
C ARG A 11 -2.33 15.30 -11.56
N ILE A 12 -1.43 15.60 -12.49
CA ILE A 12 -0.05 15.09 -12.46
C ILE A 12 0.65 15.63 -11.22
N VAL A 13 0.47 16.92 -10.89
CA VAL A 13 1.04 17.54 -9.69
C VAL A 13 0.52 16.83 -8.43
N PHE A 14 -0.79 16.67 -8.26
CA PHE A 14 -1.36 15.97 -7.09
C PHE A 14 -0.89 14.52 -6.98
N LEU A 15 -0.85 13.77 -8.09
CA LEU A 15 -0.32 12.42 -8.10
C LEU A 15 1.14 12.39 -7.66
N SER A 16 1.97 13.29 -8.18
CA SER A 16 3.39 13.37 -7.83
C SER A 16 3.61 13.68 -6.35
N CYS A 17 2.82 14.59 -5.77
CA CYS A 17 2.85 14.91 -4.33
C CYS A 17 2.44 13.72 -3.45
N LEU A 18 1.37 13.00 -3.79
CA LEU A 18 0.93 11.85 -3.00
C LEU A 18 1.93 10.68 -3.12
N SER A 19 2.46 10.44 -4.32
CA SER A 19 3.50 9.44 -4.55
C SER A 19 4.78 9.76 -3.81
N SER A 20 5.25 11.02 -3.84
CA SER A 20 6.46 11.43 -3.12
C SER A 20 6.28 11.36 -1.61
N LEU A 21 5.11 11.75 -1.09
CA LEU A 21 4.79 11.60 0.33
C LEU A 21 4.82 10.13 0.78
N SER A 22 4.28 9.22 -0.03
CA SER A 22 4.32 7.78 0.24
C SER A 22 5.76 7.25 0.28
N LEU A 23 6.62 7.68 -0.65
CA LEU A 23 8.04 7.35 -0.66
C LEU A 23 8.78 7.88 0.58
N VAL A 24 8.55 9.14 0.94
CA VAL A 24 9.18 9.75 2.12
C VAL A 24 8.78 8.99 3.40
N LEU A 25 7.51 8.64 3.54
CA LEU A 25 7.04 7.81 4.66
C LEU A 25 7.73 6.44 4.67
N ASP A 26 7.88 5.77 3.51
CA ASP A 26 8.59 4.48 3.43
C ASP A 26 10.04 4.60 3.93
N LEU A 27 10.76 5.63 3.50
CA LEU A 27 12.14 5.89 3.93
C LEU A 27 12.23 6.19 5.44
N ILE A 28 11.30 6.99 5.97
CA ILE A 28 11.23 7.30 7.41
C ILE A 28 10.97 6.03 8.22
N PHE A 29 9.94 5.25 7.86
CA PHE A 29 9.61 4.01 8.55
C PHE A 29 10.76 3.00 8.46
N LYS A 30 11.42 2.89 7.31
CA LYS A 30 12.61 2.05 7.14
C LYS A 30 13.70 2.46 8.14
N LYS A 31 14.03 3.75 8.23
CA LYS A 31 15.04 4.26 9.17
C LYS A 31 14.63 4.04 10.64
N LEU A 32 13.35 4.21 10.98
CA LEU A 32 12.84 3.96 12.32
C LEU A 32 12.97 2.47 12.70
N PHE A 33 12.56 1.56 11.81
CA PHE A 33 12.64 0.12 12.08
C PHE A 33 14.07 -0.42 12.10
N THR A 34 15.02 0.22 11.41
CA THR A 34 16.45 -0.15 11.55
C THR A 34 17.07 0.37 12.83
N SER A 35 16.66 1.55 13.30
CA SER A 35 17.27 2.21 14.45
C SER A 35 16.72 1.73 15.80
N TYR A 36 15.47 1.27 15.83
CA TYR A 36 14.78 0.91 17.06
C TYR A 36 14.28 -0.55 17.04
N TYR A 37 14.95 -1.42 17.81
CA TYR A 37 14.62 -2.85 17.89
C TYR A 37 13.17 -3.13 18.34
N ILE A 38 12.65 -2.36 19.29
CA ILE A 38 11.29 -2.50 19.80
C ILE A 38 10.25 -2.24 18.70
N LEU A 39 10.43 -1.15 17.94
CA LEU A 39 9.58 -0.80 16.80
C LEU A 39 9.64 -1.86 15.70
N ARG A 40 10.83 -2.42 15.44
CA ARG A 40 11.00 -3.52 14.48
C ARG A 40 10.22 -4.77 14.91
N PHE A 41 10.25 -5.10 16.20
CA PHE A 41 9.48 -6.21 16.76
C PHE A 41 7.98 -5.96 16.61
N PHE A 42 7.48 -4.79 16.99
CA PHE A 42 6.08 -4.45 16.80
C PHE A 42 5.66 -4.48 15.33
N ASN A 43 6.49 -4.02 14.39
CA ASN A 43 6.18 -4.10 12.96
C ASN A 43 6.11 -5.55 12.43
N SER A 44 6.75 -6.51 13.11
CA SER A 44 6.63 -7.92 12.75
C SER A 44 5.30 -8.55 13.18
N ILE A 45 4.63 -7.94 14.17
CA ILE A 45 3.35 -8.40 14.75
C ILE A 45 2.17 -7.58 14.22
N ILE A 46 2.35 -6.27 14.08
CA ILE A 46 1.36 -5.29 13.66
C ILE A 46 1.85 -4.66 12.36
N TRP A 47 0.94 -4.45 11.42
CA TRP A 47 1.25 -3.90 10.09
C TRP A 47 1.53 -2.39 10.11
N LEU A 48 2.57 -1.96 10.84
CA LEU A 48 2.95 -0.56 11.00
C LEU A 48 3.56 0.05 9.73
N ASP A 49 4.19 -0.76 8.89
CA ASP A 49 4.64 -0.32 7.56
C ASP A 49 3.47 -0.02 6.60
N GLY A 50 2.24 -0.40 6.92
CA GLY A 50 1.03 -0.03 6.16
C GLY A 50 0.78 1.48 6.11
N PHE A 51 1.27 2.25 7.09
CA PHE A 51 1.06 3.70 7.16
C PHE A 51 1.66 4.47 5.97
N LYS A 52 2.69 3.93 5.32
CA LYS A 52 3.26 4.53 4.10
C LYS A 52 2.29 4.56 2.91
N LEU A 53 1.25 3.72 2.96
CA LEU A 53 0.25 3.60 1.89
C LEU A 53 -0.84 4.65 1.99
N ILE A 54 -1.00 5.30 3.15
CA ILE A 54 -2.07 6.26 3.43
C ILE A 54 -2.22 7.32 2.32
N PRO A 55 -1.13 7.97 1.83
CA PRO A 55 -1.25 8.96 0.75
C PRO A 55 -1.90 8.41 -0.52
N LEU A 56 -1.63 7.14 -0.86
CA LEU A 56 -2.10 6.52 -2.10
C LEU A 56 -3.61 6.28 -2.09
N PHE A 57 -4.20 6.05 -0.92
CA PHE A 57 -5.65 5.91 -0.78
C PHE A 57 -6.41 7.21 -1.06
N PHE A 58 -5.75 8.37 -1.05
CA PHE A 58 -6.36 9.65 -1.40
C PHE A 58 -6.37 9.96 -2.89
N ILE A 59 -5.62 9.20 -3.71
CA ILE A 59 -5.58 9.41 -5.17
C ILE A 59 -6.99 9.45 -5.80
N PRO A 60 -7.95 8.56 -5.46
CA PRO A 60 -9.29 8.58 -6.02
C PRO A 60 -10.11 9.85 -5.76
N LEU A 61 -9.72 10.67 -4.78
CA LEU A 61 -10.37 11.94 -4.50
C LEU A 61 -10.03 13.00 -5.56
N PHE A 62 -8.82 12.96 -6.10
CA PHE A 62 -8.30 13.97 -7.03
C PHE A 62 -8.19 13.48 -8.47
N ASN A 63 -8.03 12.17 -8.66
CA ASN A 63 -7.86 11.58 -9.98
C ASN A 63 -8.73 10.33 -10.16
N ARG A 64 -9.43 10.26 -11.30
CA ARG A 64 -10.23 9.10 -11.73
C ARG A 64 -9.65 8.38 -12.95
N HIS A 65 -8.53 8.86 -13.49
CA HIS A 65 -7.84 8.18 -14.59
C HIS A 65 -7.04 6.99 -14.07
N TYR A 66 -7.54 5.79 -14.37
CA TYR A 66 -6.90 4.52 -14.02
C TYR A 66 -5.44 4.45 -14.46
N PHE A 67 -5.15 4.84 -15.70
CA PHE A 67 -3.80 4.77 -16.28
C PHE A 67 -2.78 5.63 -15.52
N TRP A 68 -3.08 6.92 -15.30
CA TRP A 68 -2.16 7.82 -14.60
C TRP A 68 -1.96 7.44 -13.13
N SER A 69 -3.02 6.98 -12.47
CA SER A 69 -2.94 6.44 -11.11
C SER A 69 -2.04 5.21 -11.04
N PHE A 70 -2.27 4.24 -11.92
CA PHE A 70 -1.47 3.02 -12.01
C PHE A 70 0.01 3.33 -12.20
N ILE A 71 0.34 4.22 -13.14
CA ILE A 71 1.73 4.63 -13.40
C ILE A 71 2.34 5.28 -12.15
N SER A 72 1.65 6.27 -11.56
CA SER A 72 2.18 7.00 -10.40
C SER A 72 2.49 6.09 -9.20
N VAL A 73 1.63 5.10 -8.97
CA VAL A 73 1.77 4.13 -7.87
C VAL A 73 2.82 3.08 -8.20
N SER A 74 2.93 2.65 -9.45
CA SER A 74 3.98 1.73 -9.89
C SER A 74 5.38 2.35 -9.77
N PHE A 75 5.50 3.65 -10.08
CA PHE A 75 6.75 4.39 -9.90
C PHE A 75 7.18 4.47 -8.43
N VAL A 76 6.24 4.59 -7.49
CA VAL A 76 6.55 4.54 -6.05
C VAL A 76 7.25 3.23 -5.71
N GLU A 77 6.74 2.08 -6.18
CA GLU A 77 7.38 0.80 -5.87
C GLU A 77 8.74 0.62 -6.55
N ILE A 78 8.88 1.06 -7.81
CA ILE A 78 10.17 1.02 -8.53
C ILE A 78 11.23 1.82 -7.77
N ILE A 79 10.90 3.05 -7.37
CA ILE A 79 11.82 3.94 -6.67
C ILE A 79 12.11 3.39 -5.26
N ALA A 80 11.08 2.96 -4.53
CA ALA A 80 11.24 2.35 -3.21
C ALA A 80 12.14 1.11 -3.26
N PHE A 81 12.04 0.30 -4.32
CA PHE A 81 12.91 -0.85 -4.54
C PHE A 81 14.38 -0.42 -4.66
N CYS A 82 14.69 0.62 -5.44
CA CYS A 82 16.06 1.14 -5.56
C CYS A 82 16.66 1.55 -4.20
N PHE A 83 15.83 2.10 -3.30
CA PHE A 83 16.26 2.46 -1.94
C PHE A 83 16.19 1.31 -0.93
N ARG A 84 15.69 0.13 -1.33
CA ARG A 84 15.47 -1.00 -0.41
C ARG A 84 16.80 -1.66 0.00
N GLY A 85 17.83 -1.59 -0.84
CA GLY A 85 19.14 -2.18 -0.56
C GLY A 85 19.09 -3.70 -0.43
N THR A 86 18.16 -4.34 -1.14
CA THR A 86 17.97 -5.79 -1.08
C THR A 86 18.99 -6.50 -1.98
N ILE A 87 19.46 -7.66 -1.53
CA ILE A 87 20.28 -8.57 -2.34
C ILE A 87 19.43 -9.21 -3.46
N TYR A 88 18.11 -9.17 -3.30
CA TYR A 88 17.14 -9.74 -4.22
C TYR A 88 16.87 -8.83 -5.42
N PRO A 89 16.78 -9.37 -6.66
CA PRO A 89 16.49 -8.61 -7.85
C PRO A 89 15.05 -8.09 -7.85
N TYR A 90 14.84 -7.04 -8.63
CA TYR A 90 13.53 -6.45 -8.83
C TYR A 90 12.58 -7.44 -9.49
N ASN A 91 11.36 -7.58 -8.95
CA ASN A 91 10.32 -8.40 -9.53
C ASN A 91 9.22 -7.51 -10.14
N PRO A 92 9.11 -7.44 -11.48
CA PRO A 92 8.12 -6.59 -12.14
C PRO A 92 6.67 -7.02 -11.85
N LEU A 93 6.43 -8.29 -11.51
CA LEU A 93 5.08 -8.76 -11.14
C LEU A 93 4.62 -8.12 -9.83
N LEU A 94 5.51 -7.94 -8.85
CA LEU A 94 5.16 -7.29 -7.59
C LEU A 94 4.74 -5.83 -7.82
N THR A 95 5.44 -5.11 -8.69
CA THR A 95 5.07 -3.74 -9.07
C THR A 95 3.75 -3.69 -9.80
N LEU A 96 3.48 -4.66 -10.69
CA LEU A 96 2.19 -4.76 -11.36
C LEU A 96 1.07 -4.94 -10.34
N PHE A 97 1.20 -5.88 -9.41
CA PHE A 97 0.20 -6.08 -8.34
C PHE A 97 0.08 -4.88 -7.41
N TYR A 98 1.19 -4.20 -7.12
CA TYR A 98 1.21 -2.96 -6.35
C TYR A 98 0.38 -1.86 -7.04
N GLY A 99 0.61 -1.63 -8.34
CA GLY A 99 -0.15 -0.68 -9.15
C GLY A 99 -1.63 -1.05 -9.29
N LEU A 100 -1.95 -2.35 -9.43
CA LEU A 100 -3.34 -2.80 -9.47
C LEU A 100 -4.06 -2.55 -8.14
N CYS A 101 -3.47 -2.97 -7.02
CA CYS A 101 -4.10 -2.89 -5.70
C CYS A 101 -4.22 -1.46 -5.18
N LEU A 102 -3.22 -0.61 -5.42
CA LEU A 102 -3.16 0.72 -4.82
C LEU A 102 -3.41 1.86 -5.82
N GLY A 103 -3.33 1.58 -7.13
CA GLY A 103 -3.61 2.56 -8.19
C GLY A 103 -5.00 2.40 -8.79
N ILE A 104 -5.34 1.20 -9.26
CA ILE A 104 -6.60 0.95 -10.00
C ILE A 104 -7.76 0.64 -9.05
N LEU A 105 -7.56 -0.32 -8.14
CA LEU A 105 -8.61 -0.82 -7.26
C LEU A 105 -9.25 0.26 -6.37
N PRO A 106 -8.50 1.23 -5.80
CA PRO A 106 -9.10 2.30 -5.03
C PRO A 106 -9.98 3.20 -5.91
N ILE A 107 -9.55 3.51 -7.14
CA ILE A 107 -10.38 4.31 -8.07
C ILE A 107 -11.67 3.57 -8.40
N PHE A 108 -11.57 2.27 -8.69
CA PHE A 108 -12.72 1.43 -9.04
C PHE A 108 -13.72 1.35 -7.88
N LEU A 109 -13.26 1.00 -6.68
CA LEU A 109 -14.12 0.80 -5.52
C LEU A 109 -14.68 2.12 -4.97
N PHE A 110 -13.91 3.20 -4.99
CA PHE A 110 -14.39 4.51 -4.51
C PHE A 110 -15.09 5.34 -5.59
N SER A 111 -15.36 4.79 -6.78
CA SER A 111 -16.09 5.49 -7.86
C SER A 111 -17.58 5.66 -7.57
N LYS A 112 -18.16 4.78 -6.75
CA LYS A 112 -19.57 4.80 -6.35
C LYS A 112 -19.77 5.56 -5.04
N TYR A 113 -20.98 6.08 -4.84
CA TYR A 113 -21.37 6.92 -3.69
C TYR A 113 -20.85 6.41 -2.33
N PHE A 114 -20.48 7.38 -1.50
CA PHE A 114 -19.94 7.23 -0.15
C PHE A 114 -21.07 7.30 0.87
N ASP A 115 -21.86 6.24 0.99
CA ASP A 115 -23.12 6.35 1.74
C ASP A 115 -22.94 6.06 3.24
N SER A 116 -21.95 5.25 3.64
CA SER A 116 -21.75 4.91 5.06
C SER A 116 -20.29 4.57 5.41
N PHE A 117 -19.92 4.81 6.68
CA PHE A 117 -18.62 4.43 7.24
C PHE A 117 -18.32 2.95 6.97
N LEU A 118 -19.30 2.08 7.23
CA LEU A 118 -19.18 0.64 7.04
C LEU A 118 -18.88 0.28 5.57
N SER A 119 -19.51 0.96 4.61
CA SER A 119 -19.27 0.71 3.18
C SER A 119 -17.84 1.07 2.78
N VAL A 120 -17.34 2.22 3.23
CA VAL A 120 -15.96 2.65 2.96
C VAL A 120 -14.96 1.74 3.64
N TYR A 121 -15.22 1.38 4.90
CA TYR A 121 -14.43 0.44 5.66
C TYR A 121 -14.23 -0.87 4.90
N TRP A 122 -15.30 -1.53 4.47
CA TRP A 122 -15.18 -2.80 3.74
C TRP A 122 -14.41 -2.67 2.42
N ARG A 123 -14.56 -1.56 1.69
CA ARG A 123 -13.78 -1.31 0.46
C ARG A 123 -12.29 -1.12 0.76
N ILE A 124 -11.94 -0.35 1.80
CA ILE A 124 -10.54 -0.16 2.23
C ILE A 124 -9.96 -1.49 2.72
N THR A 125 -10.70 -2.22 3.56
CA THR A 125 -10.29 -3.54 4.07
C THR A 125 -10.02 -4.50 2.92
N LEU A 126 -10.89 -4.55 1.90
CA LEU A 126 -10.67 -5.40 0.73
C LEU A 126 -9.36 -5.04 0.02
N ILE A 127 -9.12 -3.75 -0.24
CA ILE A 127 -7.88 -3.28 -0.88
C ILE A 127 -6.66 -3.68 -0.04
N CYS A 128 -6.69 -3.43 1.27
CA CYS A 128 -5.60 -3.74 2.17
C CYS A 128 -5.35 -5.25 2.28
N CYS A 129 -6.40 -6.07 2.34
CA CYS A 129 -6.28 -7.54 2.35
C CYS A 129 -5.69 -8.06 1.05
N LEU A 130 -6.14 -7.55 -0.11
CA LEU A 130 -5.57 -7.93 -1.40
C LEU A 130 -4.11 -7.50 -1.50
N TYR A 131 -3.76 -6.30 -1.05
CA TYR A 131 -2.38 -5.86 -0.96
C TYR A 131 -1.55 -6.78 -0.06
N PHE A 132 -2.05 -7.12 1.13
CA PHE A 132 -1.36 -8.01 2.06
C PHE A 132 -1.11 -9.38 1.42
N ILE A 133 -2.11 -9.98 0.79
CA ILE A 133 -1.99 -11.28 0.12
C ILE A 133 -1.05 -11.19 -1.08
N THR A 134 -1.23 -10.21 -1.96
CA THR A 134 -0.51 -10.13 -3.23
C THR A 134 0.89 -9.56 -3.14
N TYR A 135 1.20 -8.81 -2.09
CA TYR A 135 2.50 -8.16 -1.96
C TYR A 135 3.29 -8.70 -0.77
N ILE A 136 2.66 -9.02 0.37
CA ILE A 136 3.40 -9.59 1.51
C ILE A 136 3.60 -11.09 1.31
N LEU A 137 2.56 -11.86 0.93
CA LEU A 137 2.72 -13.31 0.75
C LEU A 137 3.48 -13.65 -0.53
N LEU A 138 3.19 -13.02 -1.68
CA LEU A 138 3.96 -13.29 -2.91
C LEU A 138 5.41 -12.85 -2.83
N ASN A 139 5.74 -11.76 -2.12
CA ASN A 139 7.13 -11.40 -1.90
C ASN A 139 7.84 -12.46 -1.02
N LEU A 140 7.14 -13.09 -0.07
CA LEU A 140 7.69 -14.23 0.66
C LEU A 140 7.85 -15.48 -0.24
N PHE A 141 6.93 -15.76 -1.18
CA PHE A 141 7.03 -16.91 -2.10
C PHE A 141 8.11 -16.74 -3.18
N CYS A 142 8.17 -15.58 -3.85
CA CYS A 142 9.06 -15.37 -4.99
C CYS A 142 10.54 -15.29 -4.59
N LEU A 143 10.85 -14.79 -3.39
CA LEU A 143 12.22 -14.70 -2.90
C LEU A 143 12.85 -16.07 -2.69
N ASP A 144 12.08 -17.05 -2.25
CA ASP A 144 12.59 -18.40 -2.04
C ASP A 144 12.67 -19.20 -3.35
N TYR A 145 11.71 -19.07 -4.28
CA TYR A 145 11.72 -19.83 -5.55
C TYR A 145 12.80 -19.38 -6.54
N ILE A 146 13.09 -18.07 -6.63
CA ILE A 146 14.07 -17.53 -7.59
C ILE A 146 15.51 -17.80 -7.14
N PHE A 147 15.79 -17.79 -5.83
CA PHE A 147 17.12 -18.04 -5.27
C PHE A 147 17.44 -19.51 -5.05
N TYR A 148 16.44 -20.37 -4.94
CA TYR A 148 16.65 -21.82 -4.86
C TYR A 148 17.28 -22.39 -6.14
N ASN A 149 17.09 -21.73 -7.28
CA ASN A 149 17.40 -22.33 -8.58
C ASN A 149 18.79 -21.97 -9.13
N LYS A 150 19.61 -21.20 -8.41
CA LYS A 150 20.81 -20.61 -9.03
C LYS A 150 22.18 -20.85 -8.42
N ASN A 151 22.35 -21.46 -7.25
CA ASN A 151 23.64 -22.00 -6.79
C ASN A 151 23.47 -22.73 -5.45
N TYR A 152 24.24 -23.79 -5.24
CA TYR A 152 24.47 -24.60 -4.03
C TYR A 152 23.90 -26.03 -4.05
N ASP A 153 24.86 -26.95 -4.14
CA ASP A 153 24.74 -28.39 -3.94
C ASP A 153 23.90 -28.77 -2.72
N TYR A 154 22.73 -29.34 -3.00
CA TYR A 154 22.19 -30.62 -2.50
C TYR A 154 22.37 -31.14 -1.06
N LEU A 155 22.81 -30.37 -0.06
CA LEU A 155 23.01 -30.92 1.31
C LEU A 155 22.43 -30.12 2.49
N SER A 156 21.48 -29.19 2.30
CA SER A 156 20.77 -28.58 3.45
C SER A 156 19.29 -28.25 3.25
N ASN A 157 18.62 -28.95 2.33
CA ASN A 157 17.23 -28.71 1.91
C ASN A 157 16.19 -28.77 3.05
N PHE A 158 16.45 -29.50 4.13
CA PHE A 158 15.52 -29.58 5.26
C PHE A 158 15.51 -28.32 6.15
N SER A 159 16.64 -27.61 6.25
CA SER A 159 16.78 -26.45 7.14
C SER A 159 16.16 -25.17 6.56
N VAL A 160 16.20 -25.03 5.23
CA VAL A 160 15.64 -23.89 4.50
C VAL A 160 14.13 -24.04 4.33
N TYR A 161 13.65 -25.24 3.98
CA TYR A 161 12.21 -25.55 3.94
C TYR A 161 11.56 -25.37 5.33
N ASN A 162 12.23 -25.77 6.41
CA ASN A 162 11.76 -25.49 7.78
C ASN A 162 11.79 -24.01 8.15
N LYS A 163 12.75 -23.21 7.64
CA LYS A 163 12.75 -21.75 7.85
C LYS A 163 11.65 -21.05 7.05
N PHE A 164 11.37 -21.51 5.84
CA PHE A 164 10.26 -21.06 4.99
C PHE A 164 8.92 -21.32 5.67
N LEU A 165 8.65 -22.58 6.03
CA LEU A 165 7.45 -22.96 6.78
C LEU A 165 7.37 -22.26 8.13
N LYS A 166 8.48 -22.10 8.87
CA LYS A 166 8.45 -21.32 10.14
C LYS A 166 8.07 -19.86 9.96
N ARG A 167 8.41 -19.22 8.83
CA ARG A 167 8.00 -17.84 8.54
C ARG A 167 6.53 -17.74 8.12
N PHE A 168 6.04 -18.71 7.34
CA PHE A 168 4.65 -18.76 6.87
C PHE A 168 3.65 -19.25 7.92
N VAL A 169 4.06 -20.20 8.76
CA VAL A 169 3.26 -20.80 9.85
C VAL A 169 3.50 -20.06 11.17
N SER A 170 4.30 -18.98 11.14
CA SER A 170 4.51 -18.12 12.29
C SER A 170 3.16 -17.55 12.76
N PRO A 171 2.73 -17.78 14.01
CA PRO A 171 1.46 -17.23 14.52
C PRO A 171 1.38 -15.70 14.36
N TRP A 172 2.55 -15.04 14.31
CA TRP A 172 2.68 -13.60 14.09
C TRP A 172 2.13 -13.14 12.73
N ILE A 173 2.14 -13.96 11.66
CA ILE A 173 1.61 -13.53 10.36
C ILE A 173 0.09 -13.39 10.38
N TYR A 174 -0.60 -14.26 11.12
CA TYR A 174 -2.05 -14.20 11.31
C TYR A 174 -2.43 -12.99 12.17
N ILE A 175 -1.68 -12.71 13.24
CA ILE A 175 -1.88 -11.50 14.06
C ILE A 175 -1.63 -10.24 13.21
N ARG A 176 -0.59 -10.26 12.38
CA ARG A 176 -0.29 -9.15 11.46
C ARG A 176 -1.39 -8.97 10.42
N PHE A 177 -1.96 -10.05 9.91
CA PHE A 177 -3.13 -9.98 9.03
C PHE A 177 -4.35 -9.42 9.76
N LEU A 178 -4.62 -9.83 11.00
CA LEU A 178 -5.72 -9.26 11.80
C LEU A 178 -5.53 -7.75 12.04
N SER A 179 -4.29 -7.29 12.18
CA SER A 179 -4.00 -5.85 12.30
C SER A 179 -4.40 -5.03 11.08
N VAL A 180 -4.55 -5.67 9.89
CA VAL A 180 -5.05 -5.01 8.68
C VAL A 180 -6.44 -4.43 8.90
N PHE A 181 -7.33 -5.15 9.59
CA PHE A 181 -8.69 -4.69 9.84
C PHE A 181 -8.72 -3.43 10.73
N PHE A 182 -7.88 -3.40 11.78
CA PHE A 182 -7.73 -2.22 12.63
C PHE A 182 -7.15 -1.03 11.84
N PHE A 183 -6.11 -1.27 11.04
CA PHE A 183 -5.54 -0.26 10.15
C PHE A 183 -6.57 0.28 9.16
N SER A 184 -7.38 -0.58 8.54
CA SER A 184 -8.45 -0.17 7.62
C SER A 184 -9.51 0.67 8.33
N GLY A 185 -9.86 0.37 9.59
CA GLY A 185 -10.76 1.19 10.40
C GLY A 185 -10.21 2.61 10.63
N PHE A 186 -8.94 2.70 11.04
CA PHE A 186 -8.24 3.97 11.21
C PHE A 186 -8.17 4.76 9.90
N LEU A 187 -7.78 4.11 8.81
CA LEU A 187 -7.70 4.72 7.49
C LEU A 187 -9.06 5.20 6.99
N THR A 188 -10.13 4.45 7.27
CA THR A 188 -11.51 4.87 6.95
C THR A 188 -11.90 6.14 7.66
N TYR A 189 -11.58 6.25 8.95
CA TYR A 189 -11.85 7.43 9.74
C TYR A 189 -11.14 8.66 9.16
N ILE A 190 -9.84 8.56 8.88
CA ILE A 190 -9.07 9.66 8.26
C ILE A 190 -9.65 9.99 6.88
N TYR A 191 -9.91 8.97 6.06
CA TYR A 191 -10.41 9.14 4.71
C TYR A 191 -11.71 9.93 4.66
N LEU A 192 -12.69 9.56 5.48
CA LEU A 192 -13.97 10.25 5.55
C LEU A 192 -13.85 11.65 6.17
N THR A 193 -12.96 11.83 7.14
CA THR A 193 -12.72 13.15 7.76
C THR A 193 -12.19 14.14 6.72
N ILE A 194 -11.15 13.75 5.99
CA ILE A 194 -10.57 14.55 4.91
C ILE A 194 -11.60 14.77 3.80
N TYR A 195 -12.33 13.73 3.39
CA TYR A 195 -13.37 13.85 2.37
C TYR A 195 -14.44 14.88 2.74
N ARG A 196 -14.93 14.87 3.99
CA ARG A 196 -15.91 15.84 4.49
C ARG A 196 -15.35 17.27 4.49
N GLN A 197 -14.10 17.46 4.90
CA GLN A 197 -13.42 18.76 4.86
C GLN A 197 -13.25 19.27 3.42
N PHE A 198 -12.90 18.38 2.48
CA PHE A 198 -12.83 18.72 1.07
C PHE A 198 -14.18 19.14 0.51
N LEU A 199 -15.26 18.42 0.84
CA LEU A 199 -16.61 18.80 0.45
C LEU A 199 -16.99 20.16 1.02
N SER A 200 -16.76 20.41 2.31
CA SER A 200 -17.11 21.70 2.92
C SER A 200 -16.38 22.87 2.26
N PHE A 201 -15.08 22.72 1.97
CA PHE A 201 -14.30 23.75 1.28
C PHE A 201 -14.81 23.98 -0.15
N TYR A 202 -15.08 22.89 -0.89
CA TYR A 202 -15.57 22.97 -2.26
C TYR A 202 -16.96 23.62 -2.35
N PHE A 203 -17.89 23.23 -1.46
CA PHE A 203 -19.22 23.83 -1.41
C PHE A 203 -19.15 25.30 -1.04
N MET A 204 -18.36 25.67 -0.02
CA MET A 204 -18.23 27.07 0.42
C MET A 204 -17.66 28.00 -0.65
N ASN A 205 -16.78 27.50 -1.52
CA ASN A 205 -16.22 28.27 -2.64
C ASN A 205 -17.14 28.33 -3.87
N HIS A 206 -18.09 27.40 -4.03
CA HIS A 206 -19.03 27.39 -5.16
C HIS A 206 -20.43 27.92 -4.82
N THR A 207 -20.75 28.17 -3.54
CA THR A 207 -21.96 28.90 -3.12
C THR A 207 -21.71 30.40 -2.94
N LYS A 208 -20.48 30.88 -3.16
CA LYS A 208 -20.17 32.30 -3.34
C LYS A 208 -20.17 32.63 -4.84
N ILE A 209 -21.34 32.59 -5.46
CA ILE A 209 -21.65 33.23 -6.75
C ILE A 209 -23.04 33.84 -6.60
#